data_AF-E9IQ61-F1
#
_entry.id   AF-E9IQ61-F1
#
_cell.length_a   1.000
_cell.length_b   1.000
_cell.length_c   1.000
_cell.angle_alpha   90.00
_cell.angle_beta   90.00
_cell.angle_gamma   90.00
#
_symmetry.space_group_name_H-M   'P 1'
#
loop_
_entity.id
_entity.type
_entity.pdbx_description
1 polymer ?
#
loop_
_entity_poly.entity_id
_entity_poly.type
_entity_poly.pdbx_seq_one_letter_code
_entity_poly.pdbx_strand_id
1 'polypeptide(L)'
;MKGLTDITDGPRSYKESIDDYVRLTLKNVIPSDEGTYCILVKNRYGCDRSFFSIKVKQRARSLTPLSDWKFVTDYYTEEYDNDMSYVRSK
;
A
#
# COMPACT_ATOMS: atom_id res chain seq x y z
N MET A 1 26.91 -3.64 -9.31
CA MET A 1 27.13 -4.69 -8.28
C MET A 1 26.31 -5.90 -8.71
N LYS A 2 26.91 -7.09 -8.85
CA LYS A 2 26.15 -8.29 -9.22
C LYS A 2 25.17 -8.59 -8.07
N GLY A 3 23.88 -8.74 -8.39
CA GLY A 3 22.85 -9.12 -7.41
C GLY A 3 22.13 -7.99 -6.68
N LEU A 4 22.36 -6.71 -7.04
CA LEU A 4 21.53 -5.60 -6.56
C LEU A 4 20.62 -5.12 -7.68
N THR A 5 19.32 -5.04 -7.39
CA THR A 5 18.31 -4.46 -8.28
C THR A 5 18.25 -2.96 -8.05
N ASP A 6 18.45 -2.18 -9.10
CA ASP A 6 18.21 -0.74 -9.04
C ASP A 6 16.71 -0.47 -9.07
N ILE A 7 16.22 0.25 -8.06
CA ILE A 7 14.82 0.62 -7.91
C ILE A 7 14.60 2.13 -8.02
N THR A 8 15.63 2.92 -8.33
CA THR A 8 15.59 4.39 -8.31
C THR A 8 14.46 4.95 -9.17
N ASP A 9 14.32 4.43 -10.38
CA ASP A 9 13.32 4.85 -11.37
C ASP A 9 12.18 3.82 -11.51
N GLY A 10 11.92 3.07 -10.43
CA GLY A 10 10.84 2.09 -10.37
C GLY A 10 9.45 2.75 -10.37
N PRO A 11 8.38 2.00 -10.71
CA PRO A 11 7.01 2.55 -10.83
C PRO A 11 6.43 3.08 -9.51
N ARG A 12 6.99 2.67 -8.37
CA ARG A 12 6.61 3.11 -7.03
C ARG A 12 7.63 4.03 -6.39
N SER A 13 8.72 4.32 -7.09
CA SER A 13 9.81 5.15 -6.61
C SER A 13 9.62 6.59 -7.06
N TYR A 14 9.89 7.52 -6.17
CA TYR A 14 9.82 8.94 -6.44
C TYR A 14 11.07 9.61 -5.91
N LYS A 15 11.81 10.26 -6.80
CA LYS A 15 13.04 10.99 -6.50
C LYS A 15 12.80 12.48 -6.69
N GLU A 16 13.19 13.25 -5.69
CA GLU A 16 13.12 14.71 -5.72
C GLU A 16 14.41 15.33 -5.19
N SER A 17 14.83 16.41 -5.81
CA SER A 17 15.95 17.24 -5.37
C SER A 17 15.38 18.48 -4.71
N ILE A 18 15.73 18.70 -3.45
CA ILE A 18 15.26 19.83 -2.65
C ILE A 18 16.51 20.50 -2.09
N ASP A 19 16.80 21.70 -2.58
CA ASP A 19 17.94 22.53 -2.16
C ASP A 19 19.25 21.73 -2.02
N ASP A 20 19.62 21.35 -0.79
CA ASP A 20 20.86 20.69 -0.41
C ASP A 20 20.76 19.17 -0.23
N TYR A 21 19.58 18.56 -0.43
CA TYR A 21 19.40 17.11 -0.31
C TYR A 21 18.57 16.49 -1.45
N VAL A 22 18.70 15.17 -1.57
CA VAL A 22 17.88 14.36 -2.47
C VAL A 22 17.04 13.43 -1.62
N ARG A 23 15.73 13.42 -1.86
CA ARG A 23 14.79 12.51 -1.19
C ARG A 23 14.35 11.43 -2.17
N LEU A 24 14.47 10.18 -1.74
CA LEU A 24 13.94 9.01 -2.43
C LEU A 24 12.80 8.42 -1.60
N THR A 25 11.62 8.31 -2.21
CA THR A 25 10.41 7.78 -1.57
C THR A 25 9.94 6.54 -2.32
N LEU A 26 9.72 5.42 -1.60
CA LEU A 26 9.02 4.25 -2.13
C LEU A 26 7.56 4.29 -1.65
N LYS A 27 6.61 4.52 -2.56
CA LYS A 27 5.18 4.60 -2.25
C LYS A 27 4.52 3.22 -2.25
N ASN A 28 3.44 3.07 -1.48
CA ASN A 28 2.63 1.85 -1.43
C ASN A 28 3.47 0.60 -1.17
N VAL A 29 4.25 0.65 -0.08
CA VAL A 29 5.13 -0.45 0.33
C VAL A 29 4.30 -1.70 0.66
N ILE A 30 4.71 -2.84 0.14
CA ILE A 30 4.10 -4.16 0.34
C ILE A 30 5.07 -5.10 1.05
N PRO A 31 4.62 -6.24 1.62
CA PRO A 31 5.49 -7.14 2.37
C PRO A 31 6.72 -7.66 1.59
N SER A 32 6.64 -7.78 0.25
CA SER A 32 7.79 -8.19 -0.57
C SER A 32 8.87 -7.12 -0.73
N ASP A 33 8.62 -5.89 -0.24
CA ASP A 33 9.61 -4.80 -0.21
C ASP A 33 10.46 -4.84 1.07
N GLU A 34 10.23 -5.80 1.97
CA GLU A 34 11.15 -6.01 3.08
C GLU A 34 12.54 -6.38 2.57
N GLY A 35 13.57 -5.78 3.16
CA GLY A 35 14.93 -6.06 2.75
C GLY A 35 15.94 -5.02 3.20
N THR A 36 17.18 -5.20 2.74
CA THR A 36 18.27 -4.26 2.95
C THR A 36 18.51 -3.47 1.69
N TYR A 37 18.40 -2.16 1.83
CA TYR A 37 18.59 -1.17 0.77
C TYR A 37 19.94 -0.49 0.91
N CYS A 38 20.41 0.07 -0.19
CA CYS A 38 21.65 0.82 -0.27
C CYS A 38 21.41 2.12 -1.04
N ILE A 39 21.81 3.25 -0.47
CA ILE A 39 21.96 4.50 -1.22
C ILE A 39 23.43 4.62 -1.62
N LEU A 40 23.67 4.89 -2.91
CA LEU A 40 24.98 5.15 -3.49
C LEU A 40 25.05 6.61 -3.93
N VAL A 41 25.98 7.37 -3.36
CA VAL A 41 26.30 8.73 -3.81
C VAL A 41 27.66 8.68 -4.51
N LYS A 42 27.75 9.21 -5.73
CA LYS A 42 28.99 9.20 -6.53
C LYS A 42 29.26 10.58 -7.12
N ASN A 43 30.51 11.03 -7.03
CA ASN A 43 31.01 12.20 -7.73
C ASN A 43 32.32 11.87 -8.48
N ARG A 44 33.01 12.88 -9.01
CA ARG A 44 34.29 12.71 -9.73
C ARG A 44 35.47 12.26 -8.85
N TYR A 45 35.35 12.40 -7.53
CA TYR A 45 36.42 12.14 -6.55
C TYR A 45 36.24 10.80 -5.83
N GLY A 46 35.02 10.25 -5.79
CA GLY A 46 34.74 9.00 -5.13
C GLY A 46 33.26 8.65 -5.04
N CYS A 47 32.95 7.69 -4.19
CA CYS A 47 31.59 7.32 -3.86
C CYS A 47 31.45 6.97 -2.38
N ASP A 48 30.27 7.26 -1.82
CA ASP A 48 29.86 6.83 -0.49
C ASP A 48 28.63 5.92 -0.57
N ARG A 49 28.47 5.05 0.43
CA ARG A 49 27.39 4.06 0.50
C ARG A 49 26.83 3.99 1.91
N SER A 50 25.50 4.06 2.00
CA SER A 50 24.78 3.83 3.25
C SER A 50 23.76 2.72 3.08
N PHE A 51 23.72 1.81 4.04
CA PHE A 51 22.82 0.65 4.05
C PHE A 51 21.78 0.80 5.16
N PHE A 52 20.53 0.44 4.86
CA PHE A 52 19.42 0.48 5.81
C PHE A 52 18.47 -0.68 5.55
N SER A 53 17.83 -1.19 6.60
CA SER A 53 16.88 -2.30 6.50
C SER A 53 15.46 -1.82 6.75
N ILE A 54 14.54 -2.27 5.90
CA ILE A 54 13.11 -1.98 6.01
C ILE A 54 12.39 -3.24 6.47
N LYS A 55 11.52 -3.09 7.48
CA LYS A 55 10.51 -4.09 7.87
C LYS A 55 9.12 -3.52 7.72
N VAL A 56 8.24 -4.28 7.09
CA VAL A 56 6.85 -3.94 6.78
C VAL A 56 5.96 -4.70 7.75
N LYS A 57 5.39 -3.99 8.72
CA LYS A 57 4.45 -4.57 9.68
C LYS A 57 3.03 -4.35 9.22
N GLN A 58 2.20 -5.38 9.34
CA GLN A 58 0.77 -5.22 9.21
C GLN A 58 0.29 -4.24 10.29
N ARG A 59 -0.47 -3.22 9.88
CA ARG A 59 -1.10 -2.30 10.83
C ARG A 59 -2.01 -3.11 11.75
N ALA A 60 -1.78 -3.00 13.06
CA ALA A 60 -2.69 -3.57 14.05
C ALA A 60 -4.10 -3.01 13.80
N ARG A 61 -5.08 -3.90 13.67
CA ARG A 61 -6.50 -3.55 13.63
C ARG A 61 -7.12 -4.03 14.94
N SER A 62 -8.13 -3.32 15.42
CA SER A 62 -8.92 -3.80 16.56
C SER A 62 -9.53 -5.15 16.21
N LEU A 63 -9.43 -6.11 17.13
CA LEU A 63 -10.14 -7.39 17.04
C LEU A 63 -11.65 -7.24 17.26
N THR A 64 -12.14 -6.02 17.50
CA THR A 64 -13.57 -5.74 17.54
C THR A 64 -14.16 -6.12 16.19
N PRO A 65 -14.97 -7.19 16.12
CA PRO A 65 -15.65 -7.51 14.88
C PRO A 65 -16.49 -6.30 14.49
N LEU A 66 -16.41 -5.90 13.22
CA LEU A 66 -17.45 -5.06 12.65
C LEU A 66 -18.73 -5.88 12.83
N SER A 67 -19.63 -5.45 13.71
CA SER A 67 -20.90 -6.14 13.87
C SER A 67 -21.56 -6.24 12.50
N ASP A 68 -22.02 -7.45 12.21
CA ASP A 68 -22.55 -7.98 10.95
C ASP A 68 -23.83 -7.27 10.46
N TRP A 69 -23.87 -5.93 10.46
CA TRP A 69 -24.95 -5.12 9.90
C TRP A 69 -25.12 -5.32 8.38
N LYS A 70 -24.18 -6.02 7.73
CA LYS A 70 -24.31 -6.48 6.34
C LYS A 70 -25.28 -7.65 6.16
N PHE A 71 -25.60 -8.42 7.19
CA PHE A 71 -26.60 -9.50 7.06
C PHE A 71 -28.03 -8.98 7.20
N VAL A 72 -28.20 -7.84 7.87
CA VAL A 72 -29.51 -7.23 8.11
C VAL A 72 -30.13 -6.71 6.80
N THR A 73 -29.32 -6.26 5.84
CA THR A 73 -29.84 -5.79 4.56
C THR A 73 -30.38 -6.91 3.69
N ASP A 74 -29.76 -8.10 3.68
CA ASP A 74 -30.22 -9.18 2.81
C ASP A 74 -31.55 -9.78 3.28
N TYR A 75 -31.78 -9.88 4.60
CA TYR A 75 -33.06 -10.38 5.14
C TYR A 75 -34.23 -9.41 4.92
N TYR A 76 -34.02 -8.10 5.05
CA TYR A 76 -35.10 -7.13 4.83
C TYR A 76 -35.39 -6.84 3.36
N THR A 77 -34.45 -7.09 2.44
CA THR A 77 -34.69 -6.82 1.01
C THR A 77 -35.61 -7.88 0.40
N GLU A 78 -35.55 -9.13 0.85
CA GLU A 78 -36.42 -10.22 0.34
C GLU A 78 -37.87 -10.16 0.86
N GLU A 79 -38.10 -9.62 2.06
CA GLU A 79 -39.47 -9.42 2.59
C GLU A 79 -40.21 -8.28 1.86
N TYR A 80 -39.54 -7.17 1.55
CA TYR A 80 -40.18 -6.03 0.88
C TYR A 80 -40.51 -6.30 -0.61
N ASP A 81 -39.72 -7.11 -1.31
CA ASP A 81 -39.97 -7.43 -2.73
C ASP A 81 -41.17 -8.38 -2.92
N ASN A 82 -41.45 -9.26 -1.95
CA ASN A 82 -42.61 -10.17 -1.99
C ASN A 82 -43.93 -9.45 -1.71
N ASP A 83 -43.94 -8.46 -0.80
CA ASP A 83 -45.17 -7.78 -0.36
C ASP A 83 -45.69 -6.73 -1.35
N MET A 84 -44.85 -6.28 -2.31
CA MET A 84 -45.23 -5.34 -3.36
C MET A 84 -45.68 -6.01 -4.67
N SER A 85 -45.74 -7.34 -4.71
CA SER A 85 -46.15 -8.12 -5.90
C SER A 85 -47.63 -7.91 -6.30
N TYR A 86 -48.49 -7.50 -5.38
CA TYR A 86 -49.91 -7.20 -5.65
C TYR A 86 -50.15 -5.85 -6.36
N VAL A 87 -49.14 -4.98 -6.44
CA VAL A 87 -49.30 -3.61 -6.99
C VAL A 87 -49.08 -3.57 -8.52
N ARG A 88 -48.54 -4.63 -9.13
CA ARG A 88 -48.26 -4.70 -10.58
C ARG A 88 -49.29 -5.49 -11.39
N SER A 89 -50.58 -5.31 -11.09
CA SER A 89 -51.65 -5.70 -12.03
C SER A 89 -52.57 -4.52 -12.34
N LYS A 90 -52.25 -3.80 -13.42
CA LYS A 90 -53.19 -3.20 -14.37
C LYS A 90 -52.47 -2.63 -15.58
#